data_AF-A0A2N2PY47-F1
#
_entry.id   AF-A0A2N2PY47-F1
#
_cell.length_a   1.000
_cell.length_b   1.000
_cell.length_c   1.000
_cell.angle_alpha   90.00
_cell.angle_beta   90.00
_cell.angle_gamma   90.00
#
_symmetry.space_group_name_H-M   'P 1'
#
loop_
_entity.id
_entity.type
_entity.pdbx_description
1 polymer ?
#
loop_
_entity_poly.entity_id
_entity_poly.type
_entity_poly.pdbx_seq_one_letter_code
_entity_poly.pdbx_strand_id
1 'polypeptide(L)'
;MKSDVSQRIGVLDALTAGLTQAIRRPWLLIIPVLVDLGLWLAPQLSIRVLTQRFLTVWETLVRTTYPPDQLAVMEEMLRTVQQALTEIGAQLNLIDVITGAWLGVPSTVAATQATRVTFISDVVLAPAGLSLNLPRVAAAPWRTPPIEITNGWALLLIVAGLWLAGQLLVALYLRWAAVSRPLEQRATMEGEDPWRGGRGFLGLAVRLTVFGLFLGIMIFVLRVPLGLAATLLFLSGNPVAGLLLALIGGITLWLLLWFLTSLFFVSETILLDRQPLWRGLLQSITLVRLNSLPTMGLVLVINLLMLGFRAVWGLIGNTPVGAIVAIVSNAYLATGMLLAVFVYYENLRSRWQAHTAGAANQQK
;
A
#
# COMPACT_ATOMS: atom_id res chain seq x y z
N MET A 1 -16.01 42.49 -10.79
CA MET A 1 -15.56 41.36 -9.95
C MET A 1 -14.71 40.44 -10.83
N LYS A 2 -13.39 40.41 -10.63
CA LYS A 2 -12.54 39.37 -11.24
C LYS A 2 -12.97 38.06 -10.61
N SER A 3 -13.49 37.14 -11.41
CA SER A 3 -13.63 35.75 -11.00
C SER A 3 -12.23 35.26 -10.64
N ASP A 4 -11.95 35.03 -9.35
CA ASP A 4 -10.86 34.16 -8.96
C ASP A 4 -11.22 32.77 -9.52
N VAL A 5 -10.82 32.55 -10.76
CA VAL A 5 -10.76 31.22 -11.36
C VAL A 5 -9.77 30.48 -10.49
N SER A 6 -10.29 29.69 -9.53
CA SER A 6 -9.52 28.76 -8.70
C SER A 6 -8.45 28.12 -9.58
N GLN A 7 -7.21 28.58 -9.38
CA GLN A 7 -6.09 28.21 -10.23
C GLN A 7 -5.92 26.70 -10.10
N ARG A 8 -5.95 25.97 -11.22
CA ARG A 8 -5.81 24.51 -11.20
C ARG A 8 -4.44 24.18 -10.64
N ILE A 9 -4.37 23.73 -9.39
CA ILE A 9 -3.14 23.16 -8.82
C ILE A 9 -2.76 21.95 -9.69
N GLY A 10 -1.59 22.04 -10.33
CA GLY A 10 -1.01 20.95 -11.10
C GLY A 10 -0.43 19.87 -10.19
N VAL A 11 -0.02 18.75 -10.79
CA VAL A 11 0.66 17.65 -10.07
C VAL A 11 1.94 18.17 -9.40
N LEU A 12 2.74 18.96 -10.12
CA LEU A 12 3.99 19.52 -9.61
C LEU A 12 3.77 20.51 -8.46
N ASP A 13 2.74 21.33 -8.53
CA ASP A 13 2.40 22.30 -7.49
C ASP A 13 2.01 21.58 -6.20
N ALA A 14 1.21 20.52 -6.29
CA ALA A 14 0.82 19.69 -5.16
C ALA A 14 2.04 19.02 -4.50
N LEU A 15 2.95 18.45 -5.31
CA LEU A 15 4.19 17.84 -4.81
C LEU A 15 5.09 18.87 -4.12
N THR A 16 5.27 20.04 -4.73
CA THR A 16 6.07 21.12 -4.18
C THR A 16 5.49 21.63 -2.86
N ALA A 17 4.17 21.82 -2.81
CA ALA A 17 3.47 22.22 -1.60
C ALA A 17 3.61 21.17 -0.48
N GLY A 18 3.46 19.89 -0.80
CA GLY A 18 3.61 18.79 0.16
C GLY A 18 5.01 18.71 0.76
N LEU A 19 6.04 18.75 -0.09
CA LEU A 19 7.45 18.75 0.35
C LEU A 19 7.82 19.99 1.18
N THR A 20 7.31 21.16 0.79
CA THR A 20 7.50 22.41 1.53
C THR A 20 6.80 22.38 2.89
N GLN A 21 5.63 21.73 2.96
CA GLN A 21 4.91 21.59 4.23
C GLN A 21 5.58 20.57 5.15
N ALA A 22 6.14 19.49 4.61
CA ALA A 22 6.90 18.49 5.36
C ALA A 22 8.17 19.11 5.99
N ILE A 23 8.94 19.91 5.25
CA ILE A 23 10.18 20.52 5.77
C ILE A 23 9.91 21.55 6.85
N ARG A 24 8.80 22.31 6.74
CA ARG A 24 8.40 23.31 7.75
C ARG A 24 7.88 22.66 9.04
N ARG A 25 7.62 21.35 9.05
CA ARG A 25 7.00 20.62 10.16
C ARG A 25 7.70 19.28 10.38
N PRO A 26 8.99 19.30 10.80
CA PRO A 26 9.78 18.08 10.96
C PRO A 26 9.20 17.10 11.99
N TRP A 27 8.35 17.59 12.91
CA TRP A 27 7.64 16.72 13.85
C TRP A 27 6.72 15.69 13.17
N LEU A 28 6.25 15.93 11.94
CA LEU A 28 5.46 14.96 11.17
C LEU A 28 6.27 13.71 10.80
N LEU A 29 7.61 13.83 10.80
CA LEU A 29 8.51 12.74 10.43
C LEU A 29 8.68 11.71 11.55
N ILE A 30 8.28 12.05 12.79
CA ILE A 30 8.53 11.22 13.98
C ILE A 30 7.89 9.83 13.81
N ILE A 31 6.62 9.74 13.39
CA ILE A 31 5.97 8.42 13.20
C ILE A 31 6.70 7.59 12.12
N PRO A 32 6.91 8.06 10.88
CA PRO A 32 7.62 7.28 9.87
C PRO A 32 9.02 6.86 10.32
N VAL A 33 9.79 7.77 10.93
CA VAL A 33 11.12 7.46 11.44
C VAL A 33 11.08 6.38 12.52
N LEU A 34 10.16 6.48 13.47
CA LEU A 34 10.02 5.48 14.53
C LEU A 34 9.58 4.11 13.99
N VAL A 35 8.69 4.08 13.00
CA VAL A 35 8.27 2.84 12.35
C VAL A 35 9.45 2.18 11.64
N ASP A 36 10.18 2.93 10.81
CA ASP A 36 11.34 2.41 10.07
C ASP A 36 12.49 1.98 11.00
N LEU A 37 12.81 2.78 12.02
CA LEU A 37 13.79 2.39 13.04
C LEU A 37 13.32 1.13 13.79
N GLY A 38 12.04 1.05 14.14
CA GLY A 38 11.47 -0.13 14.77
C GLY A 38 11.64 -1.38 13.91
N LEU A 39 11.32 -1.29 12.61
CA LEU A 39 11.51 -2.39 11.65
C LEU A 39 12.98 -2.78 11.46
N TRP A 40 13.87 -1.78 11.43
CA TRP A 40 15.30 -1.99 11.20
C TRP A 40 16.00 -2.65 12.40
N LEU A 41 15.62 -2.24 13.61
CA LEU A 41 16.18 -2.75 14.86
C LEU A 41 15.56 -4.07 15.31
N ALA A 42 14.30 -4.34 14.91
CA ALA A 42 13.59 -5.53 15.38
C ALA A 42 14.14 -6.85 14.79
N PRO A 43 14.12 -7.94 15.58
CA PRO A 43 14.39 -9.28 15.06
C PRO A 43 13.38 -9.62 13.96
N GLN A 44 13.79 -10.39 12.96
CA GLN A 44 12.85 -10.87 11.95
C GLN A 44 11.90 -11.89 12.57
N LEU A 45 10.61 -11.81 12.24
CA LEU A 45 9.66 -12.89 12.50
C LEU A 45 9.52 -13.70 11.20
N SER A 46 10.09 -14.90 11.17
CA SER A 46 10.07 -15.74 9.97
C SER A 46 8.99 -16.82 10.07
N ILE A 47 8.49 -17.23 8.90
CA ILE A 47 7.55 -18.35 8.73
C ILE A 47 8.20 -19.54 8.03
N ARG A 48 9.53 -19.56 7.89
CA ARG A 48 10.25 -20.60 7.16
C ARG A 48 9.86 -22.00 7.62
N VAL A 49 9.79 -22.24 8.94
CA VAL A 49 9.40 -23.54 9.49
C VAL A 49 7.96 -23.92 9.09
N LEU A 50 7.02 -22.98 9.10
CA LEU A 50 5.64 -23.23 8.68
C LEU A 50 5.55 -23.52 7.18
N THR A 51 6.30 -22.79 6.36
CA THR A 51 6.37 -23.03 4.92
C THR A 51 6.94 -24.42 4.62
N GLN A 52 8.02 -24.82 5.29
CA GLN A 52 8.59 -26.17 5.15
C GLN A 52 7.59 -27.27 5.54
N ARG A 53 6.89 -27.10 6.67
CA ARG A 53 5.83 -28.04 7.09
C ARG A 53 4.71 -28.14 6.06
N PHE A 54 4.27 -27.00 5.52
CA PHE A 54 3.28 -26.97 4.45
C PHE A 54 3.77 -27.71 3.21
N LEU A 55 5.02 -27.48 2.79
CA LEU A 55 5.62 -28.15 1.63
C LEU A 55 5.72 -29.67 1.80
N THR A 56 6.07 -30.16 3.00
CA THR A 56 6.10 -31.61 3.28
C THR A 56 4.72 -32.24 3.15
N VAL A 57 3.69 -31.58 3.70
CA VAL A 57 2.30 -32.06 3.59
C VAL A 57 1.82 -32.02 2.14
N TRP A 58 2.11 -30.93 1.43
CA TRP A 58 1.76 -30.76 0.02
C TRP A 58 2.45 -31.80 -0.87
N GLU A 59 3.75 -32.06 -0.67
CA GLU A 59 4.48 -33.08 -1.42
C GLU A 59 3.88 -34.47 -1.20
N THR A 60 3.50 -34.79 0.04
CA THR A 60 2.81 -36.05 0.35
C THR A 60 1.50 -36.16 -0.43
N LEU A 61 0.69 -35.10 -0.44
CA LEU A 61 -0.57 -35.07 -1.20
C LEU A 61 -0.33 -35.25 -2.70
N VAL A 62 0.64 -34.55 -3.27
CA VAL A 62 0.99 -34.66 -4.70
C VAL A 62 1.41 -36.10 -5.04
N ARG A 63 2.30 -36.70 -4.24
CA ARG A 63 2.76 -38.08 -4.46
C ARG A 63 1.64 -39.13 -4.33
N THR A 64 0.61 -38.85 -3.53
CA THR A 64 -0.57 -39.73 -3.42
C THR A 64 -1.60 -39.51 -4.53
N THR A 65 -1.61 -38.34 -5.16
CA THR A 65 -2.63 -37.97 -6.17
C THR A 65 -2.22 -38.37 -7.57
N TYR A 66 -0.92 -38.29 -7.89
CA TYR A 66 -0.40 -38.52 -9.24
C TYR A 66 0.38 -39.84 -9.33
N PRO A 67 0.27 -40.56 -10.45
CA PRO A 67 1.02 -41.79 -10.65
C PRO A 67 2.53 -41.51 -10.88
N PRO A 68 3.42 -42.50 -10.62
CA PRO A 68 4.87 -42.29 -10.55
C PRO A 68 5.51 -41.78 -11.86
N ASP A 69 4.94 -42.17 -13.00
CA ASP A 69 5.33 -41.75 -14.35
C ASP A 69 5.11 -40.25 -14.58
N GLN A 70 3.99 -39.70 -14.11
CA GLN A 70 3.69 -38.26 -14.19
C GLN A 70 4.53 -37.46 -13.20
N LEU A 71 4.79 -38.02 -12.00
CA LEU A 71 5.66 -37.38 -11.00
C LEU A 71 7.10 -37.24 -11.50
N ALA A 72 7.61 -38.19 -12.27
CA ALA A 72 8.95 -38.11 -12.85
C ALA A 72 9.10 -36.92 -13.81
N VAL A 73 8.05 -36.59 -14.57
CA VAL A 73 8.01 -35.42 -15.47
C VAL A 73 7.97 -34.11 -14.67
N MET A 74 7.36 -34.12 -13.48
CA MET A 74 7.15 -32.94 -12.65
C MET A 74 8.25 -32.74 -11.61
N GLU A 75 9.19 -33.67 -11.41
CA GLU A 75 10.14 -33.64 -10.29
C GLU A 75 10.97 -32.35 -10.24
N GLU A 76 11.49 -31.91 -11.39
CA GLU A 76 12.23 -30.65 -11.50
C GLU A 76 11.36 -29.44 -11.16
N MET A 77 10.10 -29.44 -11.62
CA MET A 77 9.13 -28.40 -11.30
C MET A 77 8.80 -28.38 -9.80
N LEU A 78 8.58 -29.56 -9.18
CA LEU A 78 8.31 -29.69 -7.74
C LEU A 78 9.48 -29.14 -6.92
N ARG A 79 10.72 -29.47 -7.29
CA ARG A 79 11.92 -28.91 -6.64
C ARG A 79 12.00 -27.40 -6.79
N THR A 80 11.73 -26.87 -7.98
CA THR A 80 11.71 -25.43 -8.24
C THR A 80 10.68 -24.72 -7.37
N VAL A 81 9.46 -25.26 -7.27
CA VAL A 81 8.39 -24.72 -6.41
C VAL A 81 8.78 -24.78 -4.94
N GLN A 82 9.36 -25.89 -4.47
CA GLN A 82 9.82 -26.03 -3.09
C GLN A 82 10.91 -25.03 -2.75
N GLN A 83 11.91 -24.85 -3.63
CA GLN A 83 12.99 -23.88 -3.45
C GLN A 83 12.43 -22.45 -3.41
N ALA A 84 11.59 -22.09 -4.39
CA ALA A 84 10.98 -20.77 -4.46
C ALA A 84 10.13 -20.46 -3.22
N LEU A 85 9.28 -21.38 -2.78
CA LEU A 85 8.44 -21.17 -1.60
C LEU A 85 9.27 -21.11 -0.30
N THR A 86 10.31 -21.93 -0.18
CA THR A 86 11.22 -21.88 0.98
C THR A 86 11.98 -20.57 1.04
N GLU A 87 12.45 -20.07 -0.10
CA GLU A 87 13.12 -18.78 -0.21
C GLU A 87 12.16 -17.62 0.12
N ILE A 88 10.92 -17.65 -0.38
CA ILE A 88 9.89 -16.67 -0.03
C ILE A 88 9.64 -16.70 1.49
N GLY A 89 9.43 -17.87 2.08
CA GLY A 89 9.20 -18.01 3.53
C GLY A 89 10.38 -17.51 4.37
N ALA A 90 11.60 -17.64 3.86
CA ALA A 90 12.81 -17.10 4.47
C ALA A 90 12.94 -15.58 4.37
N GLN A 91 12.49 -14.98 3.27
CA GLN A 91 12.60 -13.55 3.03
C GLN A 91 11.47 -12.73 3.66
N LEU A 92 10.34 -13.36 3.99
CA LEU A 92 9.20 -12.70 4.64
C LEU A 92 9.50 -12.43 6.11
N ASN A 93 9.43 -11.16 6.48
CA ASN A 93 9.42 -10.70 7.86
C ASN A 93 7.98 -10.32 8.25
N LEU A 94 7.36 -11.04 9.19
CA LEU A 94 5.98 -10.75 9.58
C LEU A 94 5.80 -9.35 10.18
N ILE A 95 6.85 -8.75 10.75
CA ILE A 95 6.76 -7.39 11.31
C ILE A 95 6.45 -6.37 10.20
N ASP A 96 6.88 -6.62 8.96
CA ASP A 96 6.64 -5.71 7.82
C ASP A 96 5.13 -5.50 7.56
N VAL A 97 4.27 -6.43 8.00
CA VAL A 97 2.80 -6.33 7.95
C VAL A 97 2.29 -5.02 8.55
N ILE A 98 2.98 -4.46 9.55
CA ILE A 98 2.61 -3.19 10.19
C ILE A 98 2.57 -2.01 9.18
N THR A 99 3.37 -2.09 8.12
CA THR A 99 3.44 -1.09 7.04
C THR A 99 2.66 -1.50 5.78
N GLY A 100 2.15 -2.74 5.76
CA GLY A 100 1.46 -3.30 4.59
C GLY A 100 0.04 -2.78 4.36
N ALA A 101 -0.48 -1.90 5.22
CA ALA A 101 -1.79 -1.28 5.01
C ALA A 101 -1.78 -0.37 3.77
N TRP A 102 -2.93 -0.27 3.08
CA TRP A 102 -3.08 0.63 1.91
C TRP A 102 -2.67 2.08 2.21
N LEU A 103 -2.97 2.55 3.40
CA LEU A 103 -2.61 3.90 3.87
C LEU A 103 -1.39 3.88 4.79
N GLY A 104 -0.71 2.74 4.84
CA GLY A 104 0.50 2.48 5.59
C GLY A 104 1.58 3.50 5.27
N VAL A 105 2.43 3.75 6.26
CA VAL A 105 3.60 4.61 6.10
C VAL A 105 4.62 3.87 5.23
N PRO A 106 5.01 4.42 4.06
CA PRO A 106 6.04 3.81 3.22
C PRO A 106 7.37 3.70 3.98
N SER A 107 8.01 2.55 3.90
CA SER A 107 9.23 2.19 4.63
C SER A 107 10.33 1.85 3.65
N THR A 108 11.55 2.26 3.99
CA THR A 108 12.74 1.82 3.24
C THR A 108 13.20 0.42 3.61
N VAL A 109 12.81 -0.03 4.80
CA VAL A 109 13.31 -1.27 5.42
C VAL A 109 12.41 -2.44 5.09
N ALA A 110 11.09 -2.21 5.02
CA ALA A 110 10.13 -3.26 4.71
C ALA A 110 10.35 -3.81 3.29
N ALA A 111 10.37 -5.14 3.17
CA ALA A 111 10.58 -5.81 1.89
C ALA A 111 9.33 -5.73 1.00
N THR A 112 8.15 -5.91 1.59
CA THR A 112 6.87 -5.94 0.88
C THR A 112 5.94 -4.87 1.42
N GLN A 113 5.50 -3.94 0.56
CA GLN A 113 4.62 -2.85 0.95
C GLN A 113 3.49 -2.66 -0.06
N ALA A 114 2.25 -2.94 0.34
CA ALA A 114 1.08 -2.72 -0.50
C ALA A 114 0.44 -1.33 -0.24
N THR A 115 1.26 -0.27 -0.23
CA THR A 115 0.76 1.09 0.06
C THR A 115 0.17 1.75 -1.18
N ARG A 116 -0.71 2.72 -0.99
CA ARG A 116 -1.33 3.51 -2.06
C ARG A 116 -0.33 4.33 -2.87
N VAL A 117 0.87 4.57 -2.36
CA VAL A 117 1.90 5.31 -3.11
C VAL A 117 2.80 4.35 -3.89
N THR A 118 2.90 3.07 -3.50
CA THR A 118 3.70 2.05 -4.21
C THR A 118 2.85 0.99 -4.93
N PHE A 119 1.52 1.11 -4.95
CA PHE A 119 0.67 -0.01 -5.42
C PHE A 119 0.88 -0.42 -6.88
N ILE A 120 1.29 0.49 -7.77
CA ILE A 120 1.53 0.11 -9.17
C ILE A 120 2.68 -0.89 -9.22
N SER A 121 3.81 -0.62 -8.56
CA SER A 121 4.94 -1.55 -8.51
C SER A 121 4.61 -2.81 -7.69
N ASP A 122 4.01 -2.65 -6.52
CA ASP A 122 3.99 -3.71 -5.50
C ASP A 122 2.70 -4.55 -5.50
N VAL A 123 1.57 -3.98 -5.94
CA VAL A 123 0.25 -4.65 -5.97
C VAL A 123 -0.18 -5.00 -7.38
N VAL A 124 0.21 -4.21 -8.39
CA VAL A 124 -0.18 -4.44 -9.79
C VAL A 124 0.90 -5.24 -10.51
N LEU A 125 2.14 -4.72 -10.59
CA LEU A 125 3.20 -5.30 -11.41
C LEU A 125 3.88 -6.52 -10.76
N ALA A 126 4.22 -6.47 -9.47
CA ALA A 126 4.99 -7.54 -8.83
C ALA A 126 4.33 -8.94 -8.91
N PRO A 127 3.02 -9.11 -8.61
CA PRO A 127 2.37 -10.41 -8.73
C PRO A 127 2.26 -10.93 -10.17
N ALA A 128 2.37 -10.05 -11.16
CA ALA A 128 2.40 -10.42 -12.57
C ALA A 128 3.81 -10.81 -13.06
N GLY A 129 4.78 -10.95 -12.14
CA GLY A 129 6.17 -11.25 -12.49
C GLY A 129 6.93 -10.06 -13.07
N LEU A 130 6.35 -8.86 -13.00
CA LEU A 130 6.95 -7.61 -13.49
C LEU A 130 7.56 -6.79 -12.33
N SER A 131 7.95 -7.45 -11.23
CA SER A 131 8.61 -6.79 -10.10
C SER A 131 10.03 -6.35 -10.48
N LEU A 132 10.42 -5.17 -10.01
CA LEU A 132 11.80 -4.71 -10.10
C LEU A 132 12.57 -5.16 -8.86
N ASN A 133 13.67 -5.88 -9.06
CA ASN A 133 14.60 -6.25 -8.00
C ASN A 133 15.45 -5.03 -7.65
N LEU A 134 15.03 -4.28 -6.64
CA LEU A 134 15.72 -3.10 -6.16
C LEU A 134 16.67 -3.44 -4.99
N PRO A 135 17.82 -2.75 -4.89
CA PRO A 135 18.66 -2.81 -3.69
C PRO A 135 17.83 -2.49 -2.45
N ARG A 136 18.13 -3.18 -1.34
CA ARG A 136 17.44 -2.98 -0.05
C ARG A 136 18.41 -2.42 0.97
N VAL A 137 17.88 -1.67 1.93
CA VAL A 137 18.65 -1.21 3.08
C VAL A 137 19.17 -2.44 3.84
N ALA A 138 20.46 -2.44 4.18
CA ALA A 138 21.08 -3.54 4.89
C ALA A 138 20.43 -3.73 6.28
N ALA A 139 20.34 -4.98 6.71
CA ALA A 139 19.92 -5.30 8.08
C ALA A 139 20.88 -4.65 9.09
N ALA A 140 20.35 -4.27 10.26
CA ALA A 140 21.17 -3.71 11.32
C ALA A 140 22.30 -4.69 11.73
N PRO A 141 23.55 -4.22 11.97
CA PRO A 141 24.66 -5.10 12.33
C PRO A 141 24.45 -5.90 13.62
N TRP A 142 23.63 -5.37 14.52
CA TRP A 142 23.28 -5.96 15.81
C TRP A 142 21.98 -6.77 15.77
N ARG A 143 21.46 -7.06 14.57
CA ARG A 143 20.21 -7.84 14.43
C ARG A 143 20.44 -9.28 14.89
N THR A 144 19.58 -9.75 15.77
CA THR A 144 19.61 -11.13 16.25
C THR A 144 19.06 -12.10 15.17
N PRO A 145 19.34 -13.41 15.30
CA PRO A 145 18.75 -14.42 14.42
C PRO A 145 17.23 -14.31 14.34
N PRO A 146 16.61 -14.64 13.19
CA PRO A 146 15.15 -14.63 13.04
C PRO A 146 14.45 -15.50 14.09
N ILE A 147 13.35 -14.99 14.62
CA ILE A 147 12.44 -15.74 15.50
C ILE A 147 11.49 -16.51 14.60
N GLU A 148 11.61 -17.83 14.62
CA GLU A 148 10.78 -18.74 13.81
C GLU A 148 9.41 -18.95 14.44
N ILE A 149 8.36 -18.63 13.69
CA ILE A 149 6.98 -18.93 14.10
C ILE A 149 6.67 -20.35 13.66
N THR A 150 6.39 -21.23 14.63
CA THR A 150 6.17 -22.66 14.38
C THR A 150 4.71 -23.10 14.47
N ASN A 151 3.81 -22.23 14.94
CA ASN A 151 2.39 -22.52 15.15
C ASN A 151 1.53 -21.67 14.21
N GLY A 152 0.66 -22.31 13.43
CA GLY A 152 -0.25 -21.62 12.50
C GLY A 152 -1.24 -20.68 13.18
N TRP A 153 -1.74 -21.03 14.37
CA TRP A 153 -2.62 -20.13 15.14
C TRP A 153 -1.86 -18.91 15.66
N ALA A 154 -0.62 -19.09 16.12
CA ALA A 154 0.24 -17.98 16.51
C ALA A 154 0.52 -17.06 15.32
N LEU A 155 0.79 -17.63 14.13
CA LEU A 155 0.93 -16.85 12.90
C LEU A 155 -0.31 -15.99 12.63
N LEU A 156 -1.51 -16.56 12.67
CA LEU A 156 -2.75 -15.82 12.40
C LEU A 156 -2.96 -14.67 13.41
N LEU A 157 -2.75 -14.93 14.71
CA LEU A 157 -2.87 -13.92 15.76
C LEU A 157 -1.82 -12.81 15.62
N ILE A 158 -0.56 -13.16 15.32
CA ILE A 158 0.52 -12.19 15.12
C ILE A 158 0.23 -11.32 13.90
N VAL A 159 -0.15 -11.92 12.76
CA VAL A 159 -0.48 -11.18 11.54
C VAL A 159 -1.68 -10.26 11.78
N ALA A 160 -2.75 -10.76 12.40
CA ALA A 160 -3.92 -9.94 12.72
C ALA A 160 -3.58 -8.78 13.68
N GLY A 161 -2.80 -9.06 14.73
CA GLY A 161 -2.36 -8.06 15.71
C GLY A 161 -1.48 -6.98 15.10
N LEU A 162 -0.47 -7.37 14.30
CA LEU A 162 0.42 -6.44 13.60
C LEU A 162 -0.33 -5.62 12.55
N TRP A 163 -1.25 -6.24 11.81
CA TRP A 163 -2.07 -5.54 10.83
C TRP A 163 -2.99 -4.51 11.50
N LEU A 164 -3.65 -4.86 12.61
CA LEU A 164 -4.46 -3.93 13.39
C LEU A 164 -3.61 -2.80 14.01
N ALA A 165 -2.42 -3.11 14.51
CA ALA A 165 -1.46 -2.10 14.99
C ALA A 165 -1.06 -1.14 13.86
N GLY A 166 -0.84 -1.66 12.65
CA GLY A 166 -0.62 -0.87 11.45
C GLY A 166 -1.79 0.08 11.16
N GLN A 167 -3.04 -0.37 11.24
CA GLN A 167 -4.21 0.48 11.05
C GLN A 167 -4.31 1.61 12.10
N LEU A 168 -3.96 1.33 13.36
CA LEU A 168 -3.91 2.34 14.41
C LEU A 168 -2.82 3.39 14.14
N LEU A 169 -1.63 2.96 13.70
CA LEU A 169 -0.55 3.85 13.32
C LEU A 169 -0.92 4.73 12.12
N VAL A 170 -1.60 4.16 11.13
CA VAL A 170 -2.14 4.89 9.98
C VAL A 170 -3.13 5.96 10.43
N ALA A 171 -4.11 5.60 11.26
CA ALA A 171 -5.09 6.55 11.77
C ALA A 171 -4.42 7.69 12.55
N LEU A 172 -3.40 7.35 13.36
CA LEU A 172 -2.62 8.33 14.11
C LEU A 172 -1.86 9.27 13.16
N TYR A 173 -1.13 8.70 12.20
CA TYR A 173 -0.33 9.45 11.24
C TYR A 173 -1.17 10.38 10.36
N LEU A 174 -2.28 9.89 9.81
CA LEU A 174 -3.21 10.69 9.00
C LEU A 174 -3.84 11.82 9.81
N ARG A 175 -4.28 11.54 11.04
CA ARG A 175 -4.81 12.57 11.94
C ARG A 175 -3.75 13.62 12.27
N TRP A 176 -2.51 13.20 12.53
CA TRP A 176 -1.41 14.10 12.85
C TRP A 176 -1.06 14.99 11.64
N ALA A 177 -1.04 14.41 10.44
CA ALA A 177 -0.87 15.13 9.18
C ALA A 177 -2.06 16.06 8.86
N ALA A 178 -3.30 15.70 9.21
CA ALA A 178 -4.44 16.61 9.03
C ALA A 178 -4.36 17.81 9.98
N VAL A 179 -3.84 17.61 11.20
CA VAL A 179 -3.59 18.69 12.17
C VAL A 179 -2.46 19.64 11.72
N SER A 180 -1.69 19.25 10.72
CA SER A 180 -0.74 20.13 10.06
C SER A 180 -1.47 21.33 9.42
N ARG A 181 -2.65 21.19 8.83
CA ARG A 181 -3.18 22.17 7.87
C ARG A 181 -3.31 23.62 8.36
N PRO A 182 -3.10 24.63 7.47
CA PRO A 182 -3.33 26.05 7.75
C PRO A 182 -4.65 26.32 8.49
N LEU A 183 -4.64 27.29 9.40
CA LEU A 183 -5.80 27.65 10.22
C LEU A 183 -6.99 28.13 9.38
N GLU A 184 -6.75 28.84 8.27
CA GLU A 184 -7.81 29.29 7.35
C GLU A 184 -8.58 28.11 6.73
N GLN A 185 -7.87 27.06 6.30
CA GLN A 185 -8.48 25.83 5.78
C GLN A 185 -9.19 25.00 6.87
N ARG A 186 -8.85 25.23 8.15
CA ARG A 186 -9.56 24.63 9.28
C ARG A 186 -10.77 25.44 9.70
N ALA A 187 -10.72 26.76 9.54
CA ALA A 187 -11.80 27.68 9.92
C ALA A 187 -13.02 27.55 9.00
N THR A 188 -12.84 27.17 7.72
CA THR A 188 -13.95 26.82 6.81
C THR A 188 -14.65 25.51 7.20
N MET A 189 -14.09 24.73 8.13
CA MET A 189 -14.74 23.57 8.73
C MET A 189 -15.44 23.99 10.03
N GLU A 190 -16.49 24.81 9.91
CA GLU A 190 -17.36 25.15 11.06
C GLU A 190 -17.94 23.85 11.66
N GLY A 191 -17.55 23.53 12.90
CA GLY A 191 -18.06 22.38 13.67
C GLY A 191 -16.98 21.60 14.41
N GLU A 192 -17.37 20.97 15.53
CA GLU A 192 -16.50 20.08 16.31
C GLU A 192 -15.85 19.02 15.41
N ASP A 193 -14.52 18.88 15.51
CA ASP A 193 -13.79 17.85 14.76
C ASP A 193 -14.14 16.47 15.33
N PRO A 194 -14.85 15.60 14.57
CA PRO A 194 -15.35 14.32 15.07
C PRO A 194 -14.23 13.34 15.41
N TRP A 195 -13.01 13.64 14.96
CA TRP A 195 -11.82 12.84 15.22
C TRP A 195 -11.04 13.30 16.45
N ARG A 196 -11.53 14.32 17.17
CA ARG A 196 -10.94 14.75 18.45
C ARG A 196 -11.21 13.72 19.55
N GLY A 197 -10.25 13.63 20.48
CA GLY A 197 -10.29 12.69 21.60
C GLY A 197 -10.07 11.22 21.21
N GLY A 198 -10.10 10.35 22.23
CA GLY A 198 -9.86 8.91 22.05
C GLY A 198 -10.98 8.21 21.26
N ARG A 199 -12.25 8.57 21.48
CA ARG A 199 -13.39 8.00 20.76
C ARG A 199 -13.37 8.35 19.26
N GLY A 200 -13.04 9.59 18.93
CA GLY A 200 -12.88 10.03 17.54
C GLY A 200 -11.75 9.30 16.82
N PHE A 201 -10.59 9.15 17.50
CA PHE A 201 -9.47 8.37 16.98
C PHE A 201 -9.85 6.91 16.70
N LEU A 202 -10.50 6.22 17.65
CA LEU A 202 -10.95 4.84 17.45
C LEU A 202 -11.99 4.74 16.34
N GLY A 203 -12.90 5.71 16.23
CA GLY A 203 -13.87 5.78 15.13
C GLY A 203 -13.21 5.89 13.77
N LEU A 204 -12.17 6.72 13.64
CA LEU A 204 -11.36 6.82 12.41
C LEU A 204 -10.64 5.51 12.13
N ALA A 205 -9.95 4.95 13.13
CA ALA A 205 -9.22 3.69 12.99
C ALA A 205 -10.13 2.56 12.52
N VAL A 206 -11.30 2.38 13.12
CA VAL A 206 -12.29 1.38 12.70
C VAL A 206 -12.71 1.58 11.24
N ARG A 207 -12.99 2.82 10.80
CA ARG A 207 -13.36 3.08 9.40
C ARG A 207 -12.23 2.74 8.43
N LEU A 208 -10.99 3.06 8.78
CA LEU A 208 -9.81 2.73 7.96
C LEU A 208 -9.53 1.22 7.95
N THR A 209 -9.73 0.54 9.08
CA THR A 209 -9.64 -0.92 9.19
C THR A 209 -10.68 -1.60 8.30
N VAL A 210 -11.96 -1.19 8.38
CA VAL A 210 -13.03 -1.74 7.53
C VAL A 210 -12.74 -1.48 6.05
N PHE A 211 -12.23 -0.28 5.71
CA PHE A 211 -11.78 0.01 4.36
C PHE A 211 -10.63 -0.88 3.90
N GLY A 212 -9.63 -1.11 4.76
CA GLY A 212 -8.50 -2.00 4.49
C GLY A 212 -8.93 -3.45 4.27
N LEU A 213 -9.88 -3.96 5.09
CA LEU A 213 -10.47 -5.29 4.89
C LEU A 213 -11.22 -5.38 3.56
N PHE A 214 -12.08 -4.39 3.28
CA PHE A 214 -12.79 -4.31 2.01
C PHE A 214 -11.83 -4.35 0.82
N LEU A 215 -10.76 -3.54 0.85
CA LEU A 215 -9.78 -3.49 -0.21
C LEU A 215 -9.02 -4.82 -0.35
N GLY A 216 -8.60 -5.42 0.77
CA GLY A 216 -7.91 -6.72 0.77
C GLY A 216 -8.77 -7.83 0.17
N ILE A 217 -10.05 -7.90 0.55
CA ILE A 217 -11.02 -8.86 -0.01
C ILE A 217 -11.20 -8.62 -1.50
N MET A 218 -11.35 -7.37 -1.95
CA MET A 218 -11.50 -7.05 -3.37
C MET A 218 -10.26 -7.43 -4.19
N ILE A 219 -9.05 -7.10 -3.72
CA ILE A 219 -7.81 -7.50 -4.39
C ILE A 219 -7.70 -9.04 -4.44
N PHE A 220 -8.04 -9.73 -3.36
CA PHE A 220 -8.05 -11.19 -3.33
C PHE A 220 -9.02 -11.77 -4.39
N VAL A 221 -10.28 -11.33 -4.37
CA VAL A 221 -11.32 -11.77 -5.32
C VAL A 221 -10.91 -11.50 -6.77
N LEU A 222 -10.36 -10.32 -7.07
CA LEU A 222 -9.86 -9.97 -8.40
C LEU A 222 -8.72 -10.88 -8.88
N ARG A 223 -7.92 -11.43 -7.96
CA ARG A 223 -6.79 -12.31 -8.27
C ARG A 223 -7.14 -13.80 -8.33
N VAL A 224 -8.29 -14.21 -7.80
CA VAL A 224 -8.72 -15.62 -7.85
C VAL A 224 -8.76 -16.16 -9.29
N PRO A 225 -9.38 -15.47 -10.29
CA PRO A 225 -9.39 -15.94 -11.66
C PRO A 225 -7.98 -16.11 -12.26
N LEU A 226 -7.06 -15.21 -11.91
CA LEU A 226 -5.67 -15.28 -12.33
C LEU A 226 -4.96 -16.52 -11.73
N GLY A 227 -5.16 -16.79 -10.45
CA GLY A 227 -4.60 -17.99 -9.78
C GLY A 227 -5.16 -19.30 -10.34
N LEU A 228 -6.45 -19.32 -10.70
CA LEU A 228 -7.07 -20.46 -11.39
C LEU A 228 -6.48 -20.66 -12.79
N ALA A 229 -6.34 -19.59 -13.58
CA ALA A 229 -5.72 -19.63 -14.90
C ALA A 229 -4.26 -20.11 -14.84
N ALA A 230 -3.50 -19.66 -13.84
CA ALA A 230 -2.13 -20.11 -13.61
C ALA A 230 -2.10 -21.60 -13.28
N THR A 231 -2.94 -22.07 -12.35
CA THR A 231 -3.05 -23.50 -12.02
C THR A 231 -3.40 -24.35 -13.24
N LEU A 232 -4.33 -23.89 -14.09
CA LEU A 232 -4.68 -24.59 -15.34
C LEU A 232 -3.51 -24.65 -16.33
N LEU A 233 -2.72 -23.58 -16.46
CA LEU A 233 -1.50 -23.59 -17.27
C LEU A 233 -0.50 -24.63 -16.74
N PHE A 234 -0.24 -24.62 -15.43
CA PHE A 234 0.71 -25.54 -14.80
C PHE A 234 0.29 -27.00 -14.95
N LEU A 235 -1.00 -27.30 -14.84
CA LEU A 235 -1.50 -28.67 -14.93
C LEU A 235 -1.63 -29.18 -16.37
N SER A 236 -1.95 -28.30 -17.32
CA SER A 236 -2.24 -28.71 -18.69
C SER A 236 -1.00 -28.77 -19.60
N GLY A 237 0.04 -27.99 -19.30
CA GLY A 237 1.21 -27.84 -20.17
C GLY A 237 0.88 -27.31 -21.59
N ASN A 238 -0.34 -26.81 -21.80
CA ASN A 238 -0.86 -26.47 -23.12
C ASN A 238 -0.56 -25.00 -23.45
N PRO A 239 0.00 -24.69 -24.64
CA PRO A 239 0.21 -23.31 -25.10
C PRO A 239 -1.06 -22.43 -25.05
N VAL A 240 -2.24 -23.01 -25.29
CA VAL A 240 -3.53 -22.29 -25.22
C VAL A 240 -3.83 -21.78 -23.81
N ALA A 241 -3.43 -22.53 -22.78
CA ALA A 241 -3.57 -22.07 -21.39
C ALA A 241 -2.69 -20.83 -21.12
N GLY A 242 -1.57 -20.69 -21.83
CA GLY A 242 -0.69 -19.54 -21.74
C GLY A 242 -1.35 -18.27 -22.30
N LEU A 243 -2.06 -18.40 -23.43
CA LEU A 243 -2.87 -17.32 -24.00
C LEU A 243 -3.99 -16.89 -23.03
N LEU A 244 -4.70 -17.86 -22.44
CA LEU A 244 -5.76 -17.59 -21.45
C LEU A 244 -5.20 -16.87 -20.22
N LEU A 245 -4.04 -17.31 -19.71
CA LEU A 245 -3.35 -16.66 -18.61
C LEU A 245 -2.99 -15.20 -18.96
N ALA A 246 -2.47 -14.96 -20.17
CA ALA A 246 -2.13 -13.61 -20.62
C ALA A 246 -3.35 -12.70 -20.73
N LEU A 247 -4.47 -13.20 -21.27
CA LEU A 247 -5.73 -12.43 -21.39
C LEU A 247 -6.34 -12.14 -20.01
N ILE A 248 -6.50 -13.16 -19.16
CA ILE A 248 -7.03 -13.01 -17.80
C ILE A 248 -6.11 -12.12 -16.97
N GLY A 249 -4.80 -12.29 -17.10
CA GLY A 249 -3.78 -11.46 -16.45
C GLY A 249 -3.87 -10.00 -16.88
N GLY A 250 -3.93 -9.73 -18.19
CA GLY A 250 -4.08 -8.37 -18.72
C GLY A 250 -5.35 -7.68 -18.23
N ILE A 251 -6.49 -8.38 -18.25
CA ILE A 251 -7.75 -7.86 -17.73
C ILE A 251 -7.66 -7.62 -16.21
N THR A 252 -7.06 -8.55 -15.46
CA THR A 252 -6.89 -8.42 -14.01
C THR A 252 -6.01 -7.21 -13.66
N LEU A 253 -4.89 -7.03 -14.37
CA LEU A 253 -3.99 -5.89 -14.21
C LEU A 253 -4.69 -4.56 -14.48
N TRP A 254 -5.44 -4.49 -15.59
CA TRP A 254 -6.21 -3.31 -15.95
C TRP A 254 -7.28 -2.99 -14.90
N LEU A 255 -8.04 -4.00 -14.46
CA LEU A 255 -9.05 -3.84 -13.41
C LEU A 255 -8.44 -3.40 -12.08
N LEU A 256 -7.30 -3.98 -11.66
CA LEU A 256 -6.59 -3.58 -10.45
C LEU A 256 -6.14 -2.13 -10.54
N LEU A 257 -5.48 -1.73 -11.62
CA LEU A 257 -5.01 -0.35 -11.80
C LEU A 257 -6.18 0.64 -11.74
N TRP A 258 -7.25 0.34 -12.48
CA TRP A 258 -8.45 1.17 -12.52
C TRP A 258 -9.14 1.28 -11.16
N PHE A 259 -9.34 0.15 -10.49
CA PHE A 259 -10.02 0.07 -9.19
C PHE A 259 -9.24 0.78 -8.10
N LEU A 260 -7.94 0.48 -7.98
CA LEU A 260 -7.07 1.07 -6.96
C LEU A 260 -6.89 2.58 -7.15
N THR A 261 -6.75 3.05 -8.40
CA THR A 261 -6.71 4.48 -8.70
C THR A 261 -8.02 5.16 -8.32
N SER A 262 -9.17 4.52 -8.56
CA SER A 262 -10.49 5.06 -8.18
C SER A 262 -10.69 5.20 -6.66
N LEU A 263 -9.97 4.40 -5.87
CA LEU A 263 -10.03 4.41 -4.40
C LEU A 263 -8.88 5.20 -3.75
N PHE A 264 -8.06 5.90 -4.55
CA PHE A 264 -6.86 6.58 -4.08
C PHE A 264 -7.14 7.65 -3.01
N PHE A 265 -8.29 8.35 -3.12
CA PHE A 265 -8.68 9.45 -2.23
C PHE A 265 -9.70 9.07 -1.14
N VAL A 266 -9.97 7.78 -0.93
CA VAL A 266 -10.97 7.35 0.07
C VAL A 266 -10.60 7.83 1.47
N SER A 267 -9.32 7.79 1.83
CA SER A 267 -8.87 8.24 3.15
C SER A 267 -9.13 9.73 3.37
N GLU A 268 -8.97 10.54 2.32
CA GLU A 268 -9.19 11.97 2.32
C GLU A 268 -10.69 12.28 2.44
N THR A 269 -11.57 11.55 1.74
CA THR A 269 -13.02 11.73 1.89
C THR A 269 -13.51 11.38 3.31
N ILE A 270 -12.96 10.33 3.93
CA ILE A 270 -13.33 9.94 5.29
C ILE A 270 -12.80 10.97 6.28
N LEU A 271 -11.51 11.32 6.19
CA LEU A 271 -10.83 12.15 7.16
C LEU A 271 -11.26 13.63 7.06
N LEU A 272 -11.32 14.17 5.85
CA LEU A 272 -11.41 15.62 5.58
C LEU A 272 -12.83 16.07 5.29
N ASP A 273 -13.62 15.21 4.64
CA ASP A 273 -15.02 15.49 4.35
C ASP A 273 -15.93 14.87 5.42
N ARG A 274 -15.35 14.15 6.40
CA ARG A 274 -16.04 13.50 7.52
C ARG A 274 -17.11 12.51 7.05
N GLN A 275 -16.99 11.99 5.83
CA GLN A 275 -17.98 11.11 5.23
C GLN A 275 -17.96 9.72 5.88
N PRO A 276 -19.12 9.03 5.95
CA PRO A 276 -19.14 7.60 6.23
C PRO A 276 -18.46 6.84 5.09
N LEU A 277 -17.93 5.64 5.39
CA LEU A 277 -17.14 4.83 4.45
C LEU A 277 -17.80 4.70 3.07
N TRP A 278 -19.08 4.32 3.02
CA TRP A 278 -19.79 4.11 1.76
C TRP A 278 -19.87 5.36 0.88
N ARG A 279 -20.22 6.52 1.46
CA ARG A 279 -20.26 7.79 0.73
C ARG A 279 -18.86 8.24 0.33
N GLY A 280 -17.86 8.00 1.18
CA GLY A 280 -16.46 8.29 0.86
C GLY A 280 -15.94 7.48 -0.33
N LEU A 281 -16.27 6.18 -0.41
CA LEU A 281 -15.96 5.33 -1.56
C LEU A 281 -16.55 5.90 -2.86
N LEU A 282 -17.87 6.16 -2.87
CA LEU A 282 -18.56 6.69 -4.05
C LEU A 282 -18.05 8.08 -4.45
N GLN A 283 -17.73 8.93 -3.48
CA GLN A 283 -17.18 10.26 -3.72
C GLN A 283 -15.77 10.17 -4.32
N SER A 284 -14.90 9.31 -3.79
CA SER A 284 -13.56 9.07 -4.35
C SER A 284 -13.68 8.60 -5.81
N ILE A 285 -14.52 7.60 -6.08
CA ILE A 285 -14.72 7.08 -7.44
C ILE A 285 -15.20 8.18 -8.37
N THR A 286 -16.19 8.97 -7.97
CA THR A 286 -16.73 10.08 -8.78
C THR A 286 -15.65 11.13 -9.05
N LEU A 287 -14.92 11.57 -8.03
CA LEU A 287 -13.88 12.60 -8.15
C LEU A 287 -12.75 12.16 -9.09
N VAL A 288 -12.28 10.92 -8.95
CA VAL A 288 -11.24 10.34 -9.80
C VAL A 288 -11.74 10.17 -11.23
N ARG A 289 -12.97 9.67 -11.44
CA ARG A 289 -13.51 9.47 -12.79
C ARG A 289 -13.70 10.77 -13.55
N LEU A 290 -14.13 11.84 -12.89
CA LEU A 290 -14.28 13.15 -13.49
C LEU A 290 -12.92 13.80 -13.85
N ASN A 291 -11.84 13.36 -13.22
CA ASN A 291 -10.49 13.92 -13.40
C ASN A 291 -9.46 12.79 -13.55
N SER A 292 -9.75 11.82 -14.40
CA SER A 292 -9.00 10.55 -14.48
C SER A 292 -7.55 10.76 -14.90
N LEU A 293 -7.31 11.50 -16.00
CA LEU A 293 -5.95 11.71 -16.54
C LEU A 293 -5.04 12.49 -15.56
N PRO A 294 -5.45 13.65 -15.00
CA PRO A 294 -4.60 14.35 -14.03
C PRO A 294 -4.35 13.54 -12.76
N THR A 295 -5.35 12.79 -12.29
CA THR A 295 -5.20 11.93 -11.10
C THR A 295 -4.26 10.77 -11.37
N MET A 296 -4.39 10.10 -12.52
CA MET A 296 -3.42 9.07 -12.93
C MET A 296 -2.01 9.64 -13.03
N GLY A 297 -1.86 10.87 -13.56
CA GLY A 297 -0.58 11.58 -13.59
C GLY A 297 0.02 11.77 -12.19
N LEU A 298 -0.77 12.25 -11.22
CA LEU A 298 -0.33 12.37 -9.82
C LEU A 298 0.11 11.01 -9.27
N VAL A 299 -0.75 10.00 -9.39
CA VAL A 299 -0.51 8.65 -8.87
C VAL A 299 0.76 8.05 -9.46
N LEU A 300 0.93 8.18 -10.78
CA LEU A 300 2.10 7.66 -11.49
C LEU A 300 3.38 8.38 -11.06
N VAL A 301 3.36 9.72 -10.96
CA VAL A 301 4.52 10.49 -10.53
C VAL A 301 4.90 10.14 -9.09
N ILE A 302 3.94 10.08 -8.17
CA ILE A 302 4.19 9.67 -6.79
C ILE A 302 4.78 8.27 -6.76
N ASN A 303 4.20 7.32 -7.51
CA ASN A 303 4.69 5.95 -7.56
C ASN A 303 6.12 5.86 -8.07
N LEU A 304 6.41 6.53 -9.19
CA LEU A 304 7.74 6.55 -9.78
C LEU A 304 8.78 7.19 -8.86
N LEU A 305 8.43 8.29 -8.18
CA LEU A 305 9.30 8.93 -7.20
C LEU A 305 9.59 7.98 -6.03
N MET A 306 8.55 7.41 -5.41
CA MET A 306 8.72 6.50 -4.28
C MET A 306 9.55 5.27 -4.66
N LEU A 307 9.31 4.70 -5.84
CA LEU A 307 10.05 3.55 -6.37
C LEU A 307 11.51 3.90 -6.68
N GLY A 308 11.76 5.03 -7.35
CA GLY A 308 13.10 5.49 -7.69
C GLY A 308 13.93 5.79 -6.44
N PHE A 309 13.33 6.47 -5.46
CA PHE A 309 14.01 6.74 -4.19
C PHE A 309 14.25 5.47 -3.37
N ARG A 310 13.36 4.47 -3.43
CA ARG A 310 13.61 3.16 -2.79
C ARG A 310 14.91 2.52 -3.30
N ALA A 311 15.20 2.64 -4.60
CA ALA A 311 16.46 2.18 -5.16
C ALA A 311 17.66 2.99 -4.62
N VAL A 312 17.55 4.32 -4.55
CA VAL A 312 18.59 5.21 -3.98
C VAL A 312 18.88 4.85 -2.53
N TRP A 313 17.84 4.63 -1.73
CA TRP A 313 17.94 4.24 -0.32
C TRP A 313 18.64 2.91 -0.12
N GLY A 314 18.37 1.91 -0.98
CA GLY A 314 19.09 0.64 -0.94
C GLY A 314 20.57 0.75 -1.30
N LEU A 315 20.96 1.68 -2.18
CA LEU A 315 22.36 1.90 -2.53
C LEU A 315 23.15 2.55 -1.39
N ILE A 316 22.58 3.55 -0.71
CA ILE A 316 23.25 4.22 0.40
C ILE A 316 23.12 3.44 1.72
N GLY A 317 22.06 2.65 1.86
CA GLY A 317 21.68 1.91 3.06
C GLY A 317 22.54 0.68 3.37
N ASN A 318 23.67 0.49 2.68
CA ASN A 318 24.60 -0.62 2.90
C ASN A 318 25.44 -0.47 4.18
N THR A 319 25.47 0.73 4.76
CA THR A 319 26.14 1.01 6.05
C THR A 319 25.09 1.43 7.09
N PRO A 320 25.34 1.26 8.41
CA PRO A 320 24.38 1.67 9.44
C PRO A 320 24.06 3.17 9.40
N VAL A 321 25.06 4.01 9.13
CA VAL A 321 24.87 5.46 8.98
C VAL A 321 24.04 5.75 7.73
N GLY A 322 24.35 5.10 6.61
CA GLY A 322 23.58 5.22 5.38
C GLY A 322 22.13 4.74 5.52
N ALA A 323 21.89 3.71 6.33
CA ALA A 323 20.54 3.24 6.66
C ALA A 323 19.75 4.30 7.45
N ILE A 324 20.36 4.94 8.45
CA ILE A 324 19.72 6.03 9.20
C ILE A 324 19.38 7.21 8.26
N VAL A 325 20.30 7.58 7.37
CA VAL A 325 20.07 8.64 6.36
C VAL A 325 18.92 8.25 5.43
N ALA A 326 18.88 7.00 4.95
CA ALA A 326 17.79 6.48 4.13
C ALA A 326 16.44 6.55 4.86
N ILE A 327 16.39 6.13 6.13
CA ILE A 327 15.18 6.15 6.96
C ILE A 327 14.65 7.58 7.13
N VAL A 328 15.49 8.53 7.52
CA VAL A 328 15.07 9.93 7.73
C VAL A 328 14.65 10.59 6.42
N SER A 329 15.39 10.34 5.34
CA SER A 329 15.10 10.93 4.02
C SER A 329 13.82 10.36 3.42
N ASN A 330 13.56 9.07 3.59
CA ASN A 330 12.30 8.45 3.18
C ASN A 330 11.13 8.92 4.02
N ALA A 331 11.30 9.09 5.33
CA ALA A 331 10.27 9.67 6.18
C ALA A 331 9.86 11.06 5.65
N TYR A 332 10.85 11.90 5.31
CA TYR A 332 10.60 13.20 4.68
C TYR A 332 9.83 13.07 3.36
N LEU A 333 10.29 12.21 2.44
CA LEU A 333 9.65 12.00 1.15
C LEU A 333 8.22 11.49 1.29
N ALA A 334 8.01 10.45 2.11
CA ALA A 334 6.71 9.84 2.35
C ALA A 334 5.71 10.82 2.98
N THR A 335 6.16 11.64 3.94
CA THR A 335 5.35 12.74 4.50
C THR A 335 5.04 13.80 3.44
N GLY A 336 6.02 14.19 2.64
CA GLY A 336 5.82 15.12 1.52
C GLY A 336 4.76 14.63 0.54
N MET A 337 4.81 13.35 0.14
CA MET A 337 3.83 12.73 -0.76
C MET A 337 2.44 12.67 -0.13
N LEU A 338 2.32 12.33 1.15
CA LEU A 338 1.04 12.35 1.87
C LEU A 338 0.41 13.76 1.84
N LEU A 339 1.20 14.78 2.15
CA LEU A 339 0.73 16.16 2.16
C LEU A 339 0.41 16.67 0.75
N ALA A 340 1.16 16.23 -0.27
CA ALA A 340 0.84 16.52 -1.67
C ALA A 340 -0.52 15.95 -2.08
N VAL A 341 -0.82 14.71 -1.67
CA VAL A 341 -2.14 14.08 -1.89
C VAL A 341 -3.26 14.89 -1.22
N PHE A 342 -3.02 15.40 0.00
CA PHE A 342 -3.97 16.26 0.69
C PHE A 342 -4.25 17.56 -0.07
N VAL A 343 -3.20 18.27 -0.48
CA VAL A 343 -3.31 19.53 -1.24
C VAL A 343 -4.04 19.30 -2.56
N TYR A 344 -3.68 18.25 -3.29
CA TYR A 344 -4.32 17.93 -4.57
C TYR A 344 -5.79 17.59 -4.39
N TYR A 345 -6.13 16.78 -3.38
CA TYR A 345 -7.51 16.41 -3.07
C TYR A 345 -8.38 17.62 -2.71
N GLU A 346 -7.87 18.53 -1.87
CA GLU A 346 -8.59 19.75 -1.49
C GLU A 346 -8.94 20.62 -2.70
N ASN A 347 -8.00 20.78 -3.63
CA ASN A 347 -8.23 21.50 -4.88
C ASN A 347 -9.26 20.78 -5.78
N LEU A 348 -9.24 19.45 -5.82
CA LEU A 348 -10.22 18.68 -6.58
C LEU A 348 -11.63 18.85 -5.99
N ARG A 349 -11.72 18.80 -4.66
CA ARG A 349 -12.96 18.96 -3.90
C ARG A 349 -13.54 20.37 -4.06
N SER A 350 -12.73 21.42 -3.91
CA SER A 350 -13.20 22.81 -4.01
C SER A 350 -13.80 23.11 -5.39
N ARG A 351 -13.16 22.61 -6.46
CA ARG A 351 -13.66 22.71 -7.83
C ARG A 351 -14.98 21.98 -8.01
N TRP A 352 -15.09 20.76 -7.48
CA TRP A 352 -16.33 19.99 -7.54
C TRP A 352 -17.48 20.70 -6.84
N GLN A 353 -17.24 21.27 -5.65
CA GLN A 353 -18.23 22.06 -4.92
C GLN A 353 -18.66 23.32 -5.68
N ALA A 354 -17.72 24.06 -6.27
CA ALA A 354 -18.00 25.25 -7.06
C ALA A 354 -18.91 24.94 -8.27
N HIS A 355 -18.66 23.82 -8.96
CA HIS A 355 -19.52 23.36 -10.06
C HIS A 355 -20.93 23.01 -9.59
N THR A 356 -21.07 22.30 -8.46
CA THR A 356 -22.39 21.95 -7.92
C THR A 356 -23.19 23.16 -7.45
N ALA A 357 -22.54 24.15 -6.83
CA ALA A 357 -23.17 25.39 -6.40
C ALA A 357 -23.60 26.26 -7.59
N GLY A 358 -22.77 26.35 -8.64
CA GLY A 358 -23.11 27.06 -9.87
C GLY A 358 -24.32 26.45 -10.59
N ALA A 359 -24.40 25.11 -10.67
CA ALA A 359 -25.54 24.43 -11.28
C ALA A 359 -26.84 24.64 -10.49
N ALA A 360 -26.80 24.64 -9.15
CA ALA A 360 -27.98 24.88 -8.31
C ALA A 360 -28.50 26.32 -8.43
N ASN A 361 -27.62 27.31 -8.63
CA ASN A 361 -28.01 28.70 -8.82
C ASN A 361 -28.55 29.01 -10.23
N GLN A 362 -28.30 28.15 -11.23
CA GLN A 362 -28.88 28.29 -12.58
C GLN A 362 -30.27 27.65 -12.70
N GLN A 363 -30.69 26.86 -11.72
CA GLN A 363 -32.00 26.19 -11.67
C GLN A 363 -33.03 26.94 -10.80
N LYS A 364 -32.61 28.03 -10.15
CA LYS A 364 -33.48 29.01 -9.48
C LYS A 364 -33.58 30.24 -10.35
#